data_AF-A0A839TSP3-F1
#
_entry.id   AF-A0A839TSP3-F1
#
_cell.length_a   1.000
_cell.length_b   1.000
_cell.length_c   1.000
_cell.angle_alpha   90.00
_cell.angle_beta   90.00
_cell.angle_gamma   90.00
#
_symmetry.space_group_name_H-M   'P 1'
#
loop_
_entity.id
_entity.type
_entity.pdbx_description
1 polymer ?
#
loop_
_entity_poly.entity_id
_entity_poly.type
_entity_poly.pdbx_seq_one_letter_code
_entity_poly.pdbx_strand_id
1 'polypeptide(L)'
;MRTVTFGEGRKALHFGQQKINLHEAGKEFEPKAKMPMPGTADLCFITDDPIPDVIRHLEYCNVMIEEGPVLRTGALGSITSVYLRDPDGNLIEVSNYDS
;
A
#
# COMPACT_ATOMS: atom_id res chain seq x y z
N MET A 1 2.77 -8.94 0.11
CA MET A 1 2.35 -8.79 -1.31
C MET A 1 3.24 -9.64 -2.21
N ARG A 2 2.77 -10.05 -3.40
CA ARG A 2 3.59 -10.76 -4.41
C ARG A 2 3.48 -10.11 -5.79
N THR A 3 4.60 -9.99 -6.48
CA THR A 3 4.61 -9.55 -7.89
C THR A 3 4.16 -10.67 -8.80
N VAL A 4 3.31 -10.34 -9.77
CA VAL A 4 2.92 -11.26 -10.85
C VAL A 4 3.09 -10.59 -12.21
N THR A 5 3.37 -11.39 -13.22
CA THR A 5 3.34 -10.99 -14.63
C THR A 5 2.19 -11.74 -15.31
N PHE A 6 1.38 -11.06 -16.10
CA PHE A 6 0.21 -11.64 -16.77
C PHE A 6 -0.09 -10.93 -18.09
N GLY A 7 -0.87 -11.59 -18.96
CA GLY A 7 -1.19 -11.06 -20.29
C GLY A 7 0.09 -10.72 -21.09
N GLU A 8 0.05 -9.62 -21.83
CA GLU A 8 1.15 -9.09 -22.65
C GLU A 8 2.26 -8.43 -21.81
N GLY A 9 2.78 -9.13 -20.81
CA GLY A 9 3.86 -8.64 -19.95
C GLY A 9 3.43 -7.61 -18.89
N ARG A 10 2.13 -7.45 -18.66
CA ARG A 10 1.59 -6.56 -17.60
C ARG A 10 2.02 -7.06 -16.22
N LYS A 11 2.28 -6.12 -15.30
CA LYS A 11 2.67 -6.44 -13.92
C LYS A 11 1.61 -6.00 -12.92
N ALA A 12 1.50 -6.75 -11.83
CA ALA A 12 0.65 -6.40 -10.70
C ALA A 12 1.25 -6.87 -9.37
N LEU A 13 0.83 -6.24 -8.28
CA LEU A 13 1.03 -6.69 -6.92
C LEU A 13 -0.25 -7.35 -6.41
N HIS A 14 -0.18 -8.62 -6.04
CA HIS A 14 -1.30 -9.36 -5.45
C HIS A 14 -1.21 -9.37 -3.92
N PHE A 15 -2.36 -9.24 -3.27
CA PHE A 15 -2.55 -9.36 -1.81
C PHE A 15 -3.97 -9.85 -1.52
N GLY A 16 -4.10 -10.83 -0.63
CA GLY A 16 -5.39 -11.49 -0.39
C GLY A 16 -6.05 -11.92 -1.71
N GLN A 17 -7.29 -11.46 -1.91
CA GLN A 17 -8.08 -11.68 -3.13
C GLN A 17 -8.14 -10.44 -4.04
N GLN A 18 -7.22 -9.50 -3.87
CA GLN A 18 -7.15 -8.23 -4.58
C GLN A 18 -5.78 -8.05 -5.25
N LYS A 19 -5.67 -7.03 -6.11
CA LYS A 19 -4.41 -6.64 -6.74
C LYS A 19 -4.38 -5.17 -7.11
N ILE A 20 -3.17 -4.64 -7.26
CA ILE A 20 -2.89 -3.36 -7.91
C ILE A 20 -2.12 -3.63 -9.19
N ASN A 21 -2.64 -3.19 -10.34
CA ASN A 21 -1.90 -3.24 -11.60
C ASN A 21 -0.87 -2.11 -11.63
N LEU A 22 0.33 -2.39 -12.16
CA LEU A 22 1.41 -1.43 -12.27
C LEU A 22 1.59 -1.02 -13.73
N HIS A 23 1.48 0.28 -13.99
CA HIS A 23 1.82 0.88 -15.28
C HIS A 23 3.02 1.81 -15.04
N GLU A 24 4.10 1.62 -15.82
CA GLU A 24 5.27 2.51 -15.75
C GLU A 24 4.91 3.85 -16.40
N ALA A 25 5.31 4.96 -15.76
CA ALA A 25 5.03 6.30 -16.27
C ALA A 25 5.59 6.48 -17.70
N GLY A 26 4.75 6.97 -18.61
CA GLY A 26 5.07 7.10 -20.04
C GLY A 26 4.93 5.80 -20.85
N LYS A 27 4.61 4.67 -20.22
CA LYS A 27 4.38 3.37 -20.88
C LYS A 27 3.08 2.72 -20.41
N GLU A 28 2.07 3.54 -20.10
CA GLU A 28 0.81 3.02 -19.59
C GLU A 28 0.00 2.34 -20.71
N PHE A 29 -0.77 1.32 -20.33
CA PHE A 29 -1.76 0.69 -21.21
C PHE A 29 -3.07 1.47 -21.20
N GLU A 30 -3.76 1.52 -22.35
CA GLU A 30 -5.12 2.05 -22.44
C GLU A 30 -6.17 0.97 -22.11
N PRO A 31 -7.32 1.34 -21.50
CA PRO A 31 -7.64 2.67 -20.97
C PRO A 31 -6.91 2.95 -19.63
N LYS A 32 -6.58 4.22 -19.38
CA LYS A 32 -5.98 4.69 -18.11
C LYS A 32 -6.70 5.90 -17.51
N ALA A 33 -6.27 6.29 -16.31
CA ALA A 33 -6.73 7.53 -15.68
C ALA A 33 -6.44 8.74 -16.59
N LYS A 34 -7.26 9.79 -16.51
CA LYS A 34 -7.08 10.99 -17.34
C LYS A 34 -5.74 11.69 -17.14
N MET A 35 -5.21 11.64 -15.91
CA MET A 35 -3.91 12.20 -15.52
C MET A 35 -3.19 11.16 -14.67
N PRO A 36 -2.56 10.14 -15.28
CA PRO A 36 -1.80 9.14 -14.55
C PRO A 36 -0.50 9.79 -14.05
N MET A 37 -0.29 9.81 -12.74
CA MET A 37 0.92 10.40 -12.14
C MET A 37 1.41 9.48 -11.01
N PRO A 38 2.72 9.19 -10.94
CA PRO A 38 3.31 8.55 -9.77
C PRO A 38 3.12 9.41 -8.51
N GLY A 39 3.04 8.76 -7.35
CA GLY A 39 2.98 9.45 -6.06
C GLY A 39 1.62 10.06 -5.69
N THR A 40 0.57 9.86 -6.50
CA THR A 40 -0.76 10.44 -6.22
C THR A 40 -1.70 9.53 -5.46
N ALA A 41 -1.30 8.30 -5.16
CA ALA A 41 -2.14 7.36 -4.42
C ALA A 41 -2.02 7.62 -2.91
N ASP A 42 -3.14 7.46 -2.23
CA ASP A 42 -3.28 7.43 -0.77
C ASP A 42 -4.13 6.21 -0.44
N LEU A 43 -3.50 5.18 0.15
CA LEU A 43 -4.06 3.84 0.26
C LEU A 43 -3.91 3.30 1.69
N CYS A 44 -5.02 2.84 2.26
CA CYS A 44 -5.06 2.12 3.54
C CYS A 44 -5.21 0.60 3.31
N PHE A 45 -4.28 -0.17 3.87
CA PHE A 45 -4.30 -1.64 3.87
C PHE A 45 -4.54 -2.18 5.27
N ILE A 46 -5.52 -3.07 5.39
CA ILE A 46 -5.73 -3.84 6.61
C ILE A 46 -4.83 -5.07 6.61
N THR A 47 -4.12 -5.29 7.70
CA THR A 47 -3.35 -6.50 7.98
C THR A 47 -3.91 -7.23 9.19
N ASP A 48 -3.75 -8.55 9.22
CA ASP A 48 -4.06 -9.37 10.39
C ASP A 48 -2.92 -9.34 11.43
N ASP A 49 -1.74 -8.83 11.05
CA ASP A 49 -0.59 -8.70 11.93
C ASP A 49 -0.76 -7.52 12.92
N PRO A 50 -0.39 -7.67 14.19
CA PRO A 50 -0.39 -6.55 15.15
C PRO A 50 0.52 -5.41 14.69
N ILE A 51 0.10 -4.16 14.89
CA ILE A 51 0.88 -2.97 14.51
C ILE A 51 2.31 -2.95 15.08
N PRO A 52 2.58 -3.38 16.33
CA PRO A 52 3.97 -3.48 16.82
C PRO A 52 4.87 -4.41 15.97
N ASP A 53 4.31 -5.48 15.39
CA ASP A 53 5.06 -6.40 14.54
C ASP A 53 5.28 -5.82 13.15
N VAL A 54 4.31 -5.07 12.62
CA VAL A 54 4.45 -4.28 11.38
C VAL A 54 5.58 -3.26 11.54
N ILE A 55 5.60 -2.49 12.63
CA ILE A 55 6.65 -1.50 12.92
C ILE A 55 8.03 -2.16 12.91
N ARG A 56 8.20 -3.26 13.65
CA ARG A 56 9.47 -3.99 13.72
C ARG A 56 9.92 -4.49 12.35
N HIS A 57 8.99 -4.96 11.53
CA HIS A 57 9.28 -5.40 10.17
C HIS A 57 9.74 -4.24 9.28
N LEU A 58 9.06 -3.09 9.35
CA LEU A 58 9.44 -1.89 8.59
C LEU A 58 10.82 -1.39 9.00
N GLU A 59 11.11 -1.33 10.29
CA GLU A 59 12.44 -0.97 10.83
C GLU A 59 13.53 -1.92 10.34
N TYR A 60 13.29 -3.24 10.39
CA TYR A 60 14.20 -4.25 9.87
C TYR A 60 14.49 -4.06 8.37
N CYS A 61 13.48 -3.66 7.61
CA CYS A 61 13.59 -3.36 6.19
C CYS A 61 14.18 -1.96 5.90
N ASN A 62 14.53 -1.18 6.92
CA ASN A 62 14.97 0.22 6.82
C ASN A 62 13.96 1.12 6.09
N VAL A 63 12.67 0.87 6.29
CA VAL A 63 11.59 1.72 5.79
C VAL A 63 11.24 2.74 6.87
N MET A 64 11.29 4.02 6.50
CA MET A 64 10.92 5.12 7.40
C MET A 64 9.41 5.12 7.64
N ILE A 65 9.02 5.14 8.91
CA ILE A 65 7.65 5.42 9.32
C ILE A 65 7.49 6.95 9.42
N GLU A 66 6.56 7.49 8.66
CA GLU A 66 6.25 8.93 8.62
C GLU A 66 5.41 9.35 9.83
N GLU A 67 4.45 8.52 10.23
CA GLU A 67 3.61 8.71 11.43
C GLU A 67 3.13 7.36 11.96
N GLY A 68 2.99 7.22 13.28
CA GLY A 68 2.38 6.05 13.92
C GLY A 68 3.21 5.46 15.06
N PRO A 69 2.63 4.54 15.87
CA PRO A 69 1.25 4.07 15.79
C PRO A 69 0.25 5.13 16.28
N VAL A 70 -0.86 5.31 15.54
CA VAL A 70 -1.90 6.29 15.87
C VAL A 70 -3.29 5.72 15.59
N LEU A 71 -4.29 6.15 16.36
CA LEU A 71 -5.69 5.78 16.12
C LEU A 71 -6.25 6.54 14.91
N ARG A 72 -7.02 5.83 14.09
CA ARG A 72 -7.72 6.34 12.90
C ARG A 72 -9.10 5.70 12.77
N THR A 73 -9.89 6.25 11.85
CA THR A 73 -11.21 5.73 11.52
C THR A 73 -11.11 4.89 10.25
N GLY A 74 -11.19 3.57 10.41
CA GLY A 74 -11.35 2.64 9.31
C GLY A 74 -12.79 2.55 8.82
N ALA A 75 -12.99 1.85 7.71
CA ALA A 75 -14.31 1.65 7.11
C ALA A 75 -15.33 0.93 8.03
N LEU A 76 -14.85 0.12 8.99
CA LEU A 76 -15.70 -0.68 9.89
C LEU A 76 -15.61 -0.25 11.36
N GLY A 77 -14.82 0.77 11.69
CA GLY A 77 -14.58 1.18 13.07
C GLY A 77 -13.18 1.73 13.30
N SER A 78 -12.78 1.83 14.57
CA SER A 78 -11.45 2.30 14.95
C SER A 78 -10.37 1.32 14.49
N ILE A 79 -9.27 1.84 13.96
CA ILE A 79 -8.06 1.10 13.58
C ILE A 79 -6.83 1.77 14.20
N THR A 80 -5.79 0.99 14.44
CA THR A 80 -4.45 1.51 14.74
C THR A 80 -3.62 1.46 13.47
N SER A 81 -2.96 2.57 13.13
CA SER A 81 -2.30 2.77 11.84
C SER A 81 -0.87 3.25 11.95
N VAL A 82 -0.05 2.89 10.96
CA VAL A 82 1.26 3.49 10.65
C VAL A 82 1.30 3.94 9.20
N TYR A 83 2.00 5.03 8.94
CA TYR A 83 2.12 5.67 7.63
C TYR A 83 3.55 5.61 7.12
N LEU A 84 3.70 5.36 5.82
CA LEU A 84 4.99 5.33 5.14
C LEU A 84 4.83 5.79 3.69
N ARG A 85 5.97 6.01 3.01
CA ARG A 85 6.04 6.31 1.57
C ARG A 85 6.55 5.10 0.81
N ASP A 86 5.92 4.83 -0.33
CA ASP A 86 6.49 3.93 -1.33
C ASP A 86 7.53 4.67 -2.21
N PRO A 87 8.21 3.99 -3.15
CA PRO A 87 9.26 4.60 -3.98
C PRO A 87 8.81 5.79 -4.84
N ASP A 88 7.53 5.87 -5.21
CA ASP A 88 6.97 6.96 -5.99
C ASP A 88 6.39 8.09 -5.11
N GLY A 89 6.40 7.92 -3.79
CA GLY A 89 5.89 8.89 -2.82
C GLY A 89 4.41 8.75 -2.49
N ASN A 90 3.76 7.66 -2.92
CA ASN A 90 2.38 7.37 -2.52
C ASN A 90 2.30 7.26 -1.00
N LEU A 91 1.21 7.76 -0.39
CA LEU A 91 0.98 7.57 1.03
C LEU A 91 0.39 6.18 1.25
N ILE A 92 1.10 5.36 2.01
CA ILE A 92 0.66 4.02 2.36
C ILE A 92 0.39 3.98 3.85
N GLU A 93 -0.85 3.66 4.20
CA GLU A 93 -1.29 3.40 5.56
C GLU A 93 -1.41 1.88 5.75
N VAL A 94 -0.75 1.34 6.77
CA VAL A 94 -0.92 -0.06 7.20
C VAL A 94 -1.61 -0.06 8.55
N SER A 95 -2.72 -0.77 8.63
CA SER A 95 -3.63 -0.69 9.77
C SER A 95 -4.10 -2.06 10.24
N ASN A 96 -4.48 -2.15 11.49
CA ASN A 96 -5.10 -3.32 12.09
C ASN A 96 -6.35 -2.89 12.87
N TYR A 97 -7.41 -3.69 12.80
CA TYR A 97 -8.53 -3.56 13.73
C TYR A 97 -8.13 -4.27 15.02
N ASP A 98 -8.06 -3.53 16.12
CA ASP A 98 -7.82 -4.12 17.44
C ASP A 98 -8.93 -5.16 17.70
N SER A 99 -8.54 -6.43 17.78
CA SER A 99 -9.44 -7.57 17.99
C SER A 99 -9.82 -7.72 19.46
#